data_AF-A0A0R0FWV0-F1
#
_entry.id   AF-A0A0R0FWV0-F1
#
_cell.length_a   1.000
_cell.length_b   1.000
_cell.length_c   1.000
_cell.angle_alpha   90.00
_cell.angle_beta   90.00
_cell.angle_gamma   90.00
#
_symmetry.space_group_name_H-M   'P 1'
#
loop_
_entity.id
_entity.type
_entity.pdbx_description
1 polymer ?
#
loop_
_entity_poly.entity_id
_entity_poly.type
_entity_poly.pdbx_seq_one_letter_code
_entity_poly.pdbx_strand_id
1 'polypeptide(L)'
;MHSILSMQQTLERRNQHSGIQGLDNPSIGQQLGSDSFGMLPLRKEIEDKTNELSQLNEEELQGLKIKELQKLEDILQRRWTTISKTKDEKVIQEINHLKTKEAKLMEENQKLKQSFLQEQRQSYESFTCSSSEFPPDNGSSDTSLKLGLSLFE
;
A
#
# COMPACT_ATOMS: atom_id res chain seq x y z
N MET A 1 -22.15 -86.54 57.65
CA MET A 1 -22.08 -87.00 56.25
C MET A 1 -22.92 -86.17 55.26
N HIS A 2 -23.56 -85.06 55.63
CA HIS A 2 -24.39 -84.28 54.69
C HIS A 2 -23.62 -83.23 53.85
N SER A 3 -22.47 -82.71 54.31
CA SER A 3 -21.71 -81.70 53.55
C SER A 3 -20.93 -82.26 52.34
N ILE A 4 -20.44 -83.50 52.44
CA ILE A 4 -19.65 -84.12 51.35
C ILE A 4 -20.55 -84.41 50.14
N LEU A 5 -21.77 -84.89 50.37
CA LEU A 5 -22.79 -85.11 49.34
C LEU A 5 -23.20 -83.80 48.65
N SER A 6 -23.32 -82.69 49.39
CA SER A 6 -23.67 -81.38 48.84
C SER A 6 -22.56 -80.83 47.93
N MET A 7 -21.29 -80.94 48.36
CA MET A 7 -20.16 -80.55 47.53
C MET A 7 -20.03 -81.42 46.28
N GLN A 8 -20.24 -82.71 46.41
CA GLN A 8 -20.21 -83.64 45.28
C GLN A 8 -21.32 -83.34 44.25
N GLN A 9 -22.53 -83.04 44.70
CA GLN A 9 -23.63 -82.61 43.82
C GLN A 9 -23.35 -81.26 43.13
N THR A 10 -22.64 -80.33 43.78
CA THR A 10 -22.23 -79.07 43.13
C THR A 10 -21.12 -79.26 42.09
N LEU A 11 -20.18 -80.16 42.34
CA LEU A 11 -19.12 -80.51 41.38
C LEU A 11 -19.67 -81.28 40.19
N GLU A 12 -20.61 -82.19 40.42
CA GLU A 12 -21.26 -82.98 39.38
C GLU A 12 -22.12 -82.10 38.46
N ARG A 13 -22.85 -81.12 39.02
CA ARG A 13 -23.55 -80.08 38.22
C ARG A 13 -22.59 -79.19 37.43
N ARG A 14 -21.43 -78.82 38.00
CA ARG A 14 -20.42 -78.06 37.25
C ARG A 14 -19.83 -78.87 36.10
N ASN A 15 -19.59 -80.17 36.30
CA ASN A 15 -19.02 -81.04 35.27
C ASN A 15 -20.00 -81.26 34.11
N GLN A 16 -21.31 -81.35 34.38
CA GLN A 16 -22.35 -81.36 33.34
C GLN A 16 -22.37 -80.06 32.51
N HIS A 17 -21.97 -78.93 33.09
CA HIS A 17 -21.84 -77.64 32.38
C HIS A 17 -20.42 -77.35 31.86
N SER A 18 -19.43 -78.20 32.18
CA SER A 18 -18.03 -78.08 31.76
C SER A 18 -17.63 -79.15 30.74
N GLY A 19 -18.61 -79.74 30.06
CA GLY A 19 -18.40 -80.58 28.88
C GLY A 19 -18.01 -79.74 27.66
N ILE A 20 -16.82 -79.14 27.68
CA ILE A 20 -16.11 -78.79 26.44
C ILE A 20 -15.49 -80.09 25.94
N GLN A 21 -16.26 -80.84 25.19
CA GLN A 21 -15.73 -81.82 24.25
C GLN A 21 -16.60 -81.83 23.01
N GLY A 22 -16.15 -81.08 22.00
CA GLY A 22 -16.53 -81.25 20.61
C GLY A 22 -17.85 -80.63 20.18
N LEU A 23 -17.72 -79.68 19.25
CA LEU A 23 -18.71 -79.24 18.26
C LEU A 23 -19.73 -78.17 18.68
N ASP A 24 -19.57 -77.02 18.03
CA ASP A 24 -20.61 -76.11 17.56
C ASP A 24 -21.60 -75.57 18.60
N ASN A 25 -21.09 -74.68 19.45
CA ASN A 25 -21.92 -73.63 20.04
C ASN A 25 -21.80 -72.34 19.21
N PRO A 26 -22.77 -72.01 18.33
CA PRO A 26 -22.79 -70.76 17.57
C PRO A 26 -23.17 -69.54 18.45
N SER A 27 -22.98 -69.59 19.76
CA SER A 27 -23.42 -68.55 20.70
C SER A 27 -22.30 -67.60 21.15
N ILE A 28 -21.02 -68.04 21.14
CA ILE A 28 -19.89 -67.17 21.50
C ILE A 28 -19.46 -66.25 20.35
N GLY A 29 -19.73 -66.62 19.09
CA GLY A 29 -19.60 -65.73 17.94
C GLY A 29 -20.67 -64.63 17.89
N GLN A 30 -21.74 -64.73 18.70
CA GLN A 30 -22.84 -63.76 18.70
C GLN A 30 -22.69 -62.64 19.75
N GLN A 31 -21.77 -62.76 20.70
CA GLN A 31 -21.46 -61.62 21.60
C GLN A 31 -20.50 -60.61 20.98
N LEU A 32 -19.70 -61.00 19.97
CA LEU A 32 -18.92 -60.04 19.18
C LEU A 32 -19.78 -59.23 18.19
N GLY A 33 -21.02 -59.68 17.94
CA GLY A 33 -21.98 -59.02 17.06
C GLY A 33 -22.86 -57.97 17.75
N SER A 34 -22.92 -57.96 19.09
CA SER A 34 -23.73 -56.98 19.84
C SER A 34 -23.01 -55.64 20.08
N ASP A 35 -21.69 -55.64 20.23
CA ASP A 35 -20.91 -54.39 20.39
C ASP A 35 -20.75 -53.63 19.05
N SER A 36 -21.02 -54.30 17.93
CA SER A 36 -20.93 -53.73 16.57
C SER A 36 -22.01 -52.67 16.28
N PHE A 37 -23.22 -52.86 16.82
CA PHE A 37 -24.36 -51.97 16.54
C PHE A 37 -24.20 -50.57 17.18
N GLY A 38 -23.52 -50.48 18.33
CA GLY A 38 -23.19 -49.19 18.98
C GLY A 38 -21.88 -48.56 18.47
N MET A 39 -20.91 -49.38 18.06
CA MET A 39 -19.62 -48.92 17.55
C MET A 39 -19.70 -48.21 16.19
N LEU A 40 -20.57 -48.64 15.27
CA LEU A 40 -20.67 -48.02 13.94
C LEU A 40 -21.19 -46.56 13.98
N PRO A 41 -22.28 -46.24 14.70
CA PRO A 41 -22.72 -44.85 14.88
C PRO A 41 -21.66 -43.99 15.58
N LEU A 42 -21.02 -44.51 16.62
CA LEU A 42 -19.96 -43.81 17.34
C LEU A 42 -18.72 -43.56 16.48
N ARG A 43 -18.33 -44.52 15.63
CA ARG A 43 -17.21 -44.36 14.70
C ARG A 43 -17.52 -43.29 13.65
N LYS A 44 -18.76 -43.26 13.15
CA LYS A 44 -19.21 -42.20 12.24
C LYS A 44 -19.19 -40.84 12.93
N GLU A 45 -19.69 -40.75 14.16
CA GLU A 45 -19.65 -39.51 14.94
C GLU A 45 -18.21 -39.04 15.20
N ILE A 46 -17.29 -39.96 15.50
CA ILE A 46 -15.86 -39.65 15.66
C ILE A 46 -15.27 -39.14 14.34
N GLU A 47 -15.59 -39.76 13.21
CA GLU A 47 -15.12 -39.33 11.88
C GLU A 47 -15.68 -37.94 11.52
N ASP A 48 -16.96 -37.71 11.76
CA ASP A 48 -17.62 -36.42 11.56
C ASP A 48 -16.97 -35.34 12.43
N LYS A 49 -16.74 -35.61 13.72
CA LYS A 49 -16.07 -34.69 14.65
C LYS A 49 -14.60 -34.44 14.29
N THR A 50 -13.89 -35.45 13.80
CA THR A 50 -12.50 -35.32 13.35
C THR A 50 -12.41 -34.45 12.10
N ASN A 51 -13.34 -34.62 11.17
CA ASN A 51 -13.44 -33.80 9.96
C ASN A 51 -13.83 -32.35 10.27
N GLU A 52 -14.76 -32.14 11.21
CA GLU A 52 -15.15 -30.80 11.70
C GLU A 52 -13.97 -30.09 12.36
N LEU A 53 -13.22 -30.77 13.24
CA LEU A 53 -12.02 -30.21 13.86
C LEU A 53 -10.92 -29.89 12.84
N SER A 54 -10.74 -30.74 11.83
CA SER A 54 -9.76 -30.51 10.77
C SER A 54 -10.11 -29.29 9.93
N GLN A 55 -11.38 -29.12 9.57
CA GLN A 55 -11.88 -27.95 8.84
C GLN A 55 -11.75 -26.67 9.66
N LEU A 56 -12.19 -26.68 10.92
CA LEU A 56 -12.07 -25.51 11.81
C LEU A 56 -10.61 -25.10 12.02
N ASN A 57 -9.72 -26.06 12.20
CA ASN A 57 -8.29 -25.78 12.35
C ASN A 57 -7.66 -25.21 11.07
N GLU A 58 -8.10 -25.67 9.89
CA GLU A 58 -7.66 -25.09 8.61
C GLU A 58 -8.22 -23.68 8.39
N GLU A 59 -9.50 -23.44 8.69
CA GLU A 59 -10.14 -22.13 8.62
C GLU A 59 -9.50 -21.13 9.60
N GLU A 60 -9.22 -21.54 10.83
CA GLU A 60 -8.52 -20.70 11.82
C GLU A 60 -7.11 -20.37 11.36
N LEU A 61 -6.37 -21.35 10.81
CA LEU A 61 -5.02 -21.15 10.27
C LEU A 61 -5.02 -20.20 9.07
N GLN A 62 -5.96 -20.35 8.14
CA GLN A 62 -6.14 -19.43 7.03
C GLN A 62 -6.53 -18.02 7.54
N GLY A 63 -7.40 -17.94 8.54
CA GLY A 63 -7.79 -16.69 9.19
C GLY A 63 -6.61 -15.97 9.86
N LEU A 64 -5.71 -16.71 10.52
CA LEU A 64 -4.47 -16.17 11.09
C LEU A 64 -3.56 -15.60 9.99
N LYS A 65 -3.37 -16.35 8.89
CA LYS A 65 -2.58 -15.88 7.73
C LYS A 65 -3.15 -14.60 7.12
N ILE A 66 -4.47 -14.48 7.00
CA ILE A 66 -5.14 -13.27 6.50
C ILE A 66 -4.89 -12.08 7.43
N LYS A 67 -5.02 -12.27 8.76
CA LYS A 67 -4.76 -11.20 9.73
C LYS A 67 -3.31 -10.69 9.67
N GLU A 68 -2.35 -11.59 9.47
CA GLU A 68 -0.94 -11.22 9.29
C GLU A 68 -0.72 -10.41 8.01
N LEU A 69 -1.37 -10.79 6.90
CA LEU A 69 -1.34 -10.03 5.65
C LEU A 69 -1.96 -8.64 5.81
N GLN A 70 -3.12 -8.54 6.46
CA GLN A 70 -3.78 -7.26 6.74
C GLN A 70 -2.90 -6.32 7.58
N LYS A 71 -2.20 -6.86 8.59
CA LYS A 71 -1.26 -6.09 9.39
C LYS A 71 -0.11 -5.54 8.54
N LEU A 72 0.39 -6.32 7.58
CA LEU A 72 1.43 -5.87 6.66
C LEU A 72 0.91 -4.79 5.72
N GLU A 73 -0.30 -4.97 5.16
CA GLU A 73 -0.98 -3.97 4.33
C GLU A 73 -1.16 -2.64 5.08
N ASP A 74 -1.60 -2.68 6.34
CA ASP A 74 -1.75 -1.49 7.18
C ASP A 74 -0.42 -0.75 7.39
N ILE A 75 0.66 -1.49 7.62
CA ILE A 75 2.00 -0.91 7.77
C ILE A 75 2.44 -0.27 6.46
N LEU A 76 2.26 -0.96 5.33
CA LEU A 76 2.61 -0.45 4.00
C LEU A 76 1.82 0.79 3.65
N GLN A 77 0.50 0.77 3.84
CA GLN A 77 -0.38 1.90 3.56
C GLN A 77 0.01 3.11 4.41
N ARG A 78 0.23 2.94 5.72
CA ARG A 78 0.66 4.04 6.61
C ARG A 78 2.02 4.63 6.19
N ARG A 79 2.98 3.77 5.87
CA ARG A 79 4.31 4.18 5.39
C ARG A 79 4.20 4.94 4.08
N TRP A 80 3.43 4.41 3.13
CA TRP A 80 3.20 5.03 1.83
C TRP A 80 2.57 6.42 1.97
N THR A 81 1.51 6.57 2.76
CA THR A 81 0.87 7.87 3.00
C THR A 81 1.86 8.89 3.55
N THR A 82 2.71 8.48 4.49
CA THR A 82 3.74 9.35 5.09
C THR A 82 4.80 9.77 4.06
N ILE A 83 5.28 8.83 3.25
CA ILE A 83 6.27 9.08 2.20
C ILE A 83 5.69 10.02 1.13
N SER A 84 4.46 9.74 0.66
CA SER A 84 3.78 10.58 -0.33
C SER A 84 3.64 12.01 0.18
N LYS A 85 3.09 12.20 1.37
CA LYS A 85 2.94 13.52 1.98
C LYS A 85 4.26 14.28 2.09
N THR A 86 5.32 13.61 2.55
CA THR A 86 6.65 14.22 2.68
C THR A 86 7.21 14.63 1.31
N LYS A 87 7.00 13.82 0.27
CA LYS A 87 7.43 14.12 -1.09
C LYS A 87 6.67 15.33 -1.64
N ASP A 88 5.36 15.37 -1.43
CA ASP A 88 4.49 16.46 -1.88
C ASP A 88 4.90 17.78 -1.19
N GLU A 89 5.12 17.76 0.12
CA GLU A 89 5.60 18.92 0.88
C GLU A 89 6.93 19.46 0.34
N LYS A 90 7.90 18.58 0.06
CA LYS A 90 9.20 18.98 -0.52
C LYS A 90 9.05 19.63 -1.90
N VAL A 91 8.19 19.06 -2.75
CA VAL A 91 7.93 19.61 -4.09
C VAL A 91 7.28 20.99 -3.98
N ILE A 92 6.28 21.15 -3.10
CA ILE A 92 5.60 22.43 -2.87
C ILE A 92 6.60 23.48 -2.34
N GLN A 93 7.47 23.09 -1.41
CA GLN A 93 8.51 23.98 -0.88
C GLN A 93 9.46 24.47 -1.98
N GLU A 94 9.92 23.58 -2.86
CA GLU A 94 10.81 23.95 -3.97
C GLU A 94 10.09 24.87 -4.98
N ILE A 95 8.84 24.57 -5.32
CA ILE A 95 8.03 25.45 -6.18
C ILE A 95 7.92 26.85 -5.58
N ASN A 96 7.64 26.96 -4.30
CA ASN A 96 7.52 28.26 -3.62
C ASN A 96 8.87 29.00 -3.55
N HIS A 97 9.97 28.27 -3.32
CA HIS A 97 11.31 28.82 -3.36
C HIS A 97 11.62 29.42 -4.73
N LEU A 98 11.36 28.67 -5.81
CA LEU A 98 11.58 29.11 -7.18
C LEU A 98 10.69 30.29 -7.56
N LYS A 99 9.39 30.27 -7.23
CA LYS A 99 8.49 31.42 -7.45
C LYS A 99 8.97 32.69 -6.76
N THR A 100 9.48 32.57 -5.53
CA THR A 100 10.03 33.71 -4.79
C THR A 100 11.28 34.26 -5.49
N LYS A 101 12.15 33.37 -5.98
CA LYS A 101 13.35 33.75 -6.73
C LYS A 101 13.00 34.43 -8.05
N GLU A 102 12.01 33.91 -8.77
CA GLU A 102 11.49 34.48 -10.02
C GLU A 102 10.98 35.91 -9.80
N ALA A 103 10.15 36.13 -8.77
CA ALA A 103 9.62 37.46 -8.45
C ALA A 103 10.75 38.48 -8.16
N LYS A 104 11.75 38.09 -7.35
CA LYS A 104 12.91 38.95 -7.07
C LYS A 104 13.71 39.30 -8.32
N LEU A 105 13.97 38.30 -9.17
CA LEU A 105 14.71 38.52 -10.42
C LEU A 105 13.93 39.41 -11.40
N MET A 106 12.60 39.26 -11.48
CA MET A 106 11.77 40.16 -12.30
C MET A 106 11.83 41.60 -11.81
N GLU A 107 11.79 41.83 -10.49
CA GLU A 107 11.91 43.16 -9.90
C GLU A 107 13.28 43.79 -10.19
N GLU A 108 14.37 43.06 -9.98
CA GLU A 108 15.73 43.53 -10.27
C GLU A 108 15.91 43.80 -11.77
N ASN A 109 15.42 42.91 -12.64
CA ASN A 109 15.49 43.09 -14.09
C ASN A 109 14.73 44.35 -14.54
N GLN A 110 13.57 44.61 -13.93
CA GLN A 110 12.79 45.83 -14.20
C GLN A 110 13.53 47.09 -13.76
N LYS A 111 14.12 47.09 -12.55
CA LYS A 111 14.93 48.22 -12.05
C LYS A 111 16.12 48.51 -12.96
N LEU A 112 16.85 47.47 -13.37
CA LEU A 112 18.00 47.60 -14.28
C LEU A 112 17.60 48.13 -15.66
N LYS A 113 16.46 47.68 -16.21
CA LYS A 113 15.92 48.22 -17.46
C LYS A 113 15.57 49.71 -17.34
N GLN A 114 14.98 50.13 -16.22
CA GLN A 114 14.68 51.54 -15.98
C GLN A 114 15.94 52.39 -15.83
N SER A 115 16.95 51.93 -15.07
CA SER A 115 18.20 52.67 -14.90
C SER A 115 18.95 52.82 -16.23
N PHE A 116 18.99 51.76 -17.04
CA PHE A 116 19.63 51.79 -18.36
C PHE A 116 18.95 52.81 -19.31
N LEU A 117 17.62 52.86 -19.33
CA LEU A 117 16.87 53.84 -20.12
C LEU A 117 17.10 55.28 -19.63
N GLN A 118 17.23 55.47 -18.31
CA GLN A 118 17.51 56.79 -17.73
C GLN A 118 18.93 57.27 -18.05
N GLU A 119 19.93 56.39 -17.98
CA GLU A 119 21.32 56.71 -18.32
C GLU A 119 21.48 57.05 -19.80
N GLN A 120 20.85 56.26 -20.68
CA GLN A 120 20.78 56.59 -22.10
C GLN A 120 20.15 57.98 -22.32
N ARG A 121 19.12 58.32 -21.53
CA ARG A 121 18.46 59.63 -21.55
C ARG A 121 19.33 60.81 -21.17
N GLN A 122 20.11 60.66 -20.12
CA GLN A 122 21.02 61.72 -19.70
C GLN A 122 22.19 61.90 -20.66
N SER A 123 22.63 60.84 -21.35
CA SER A 123 23.64 60.96 -22.40
C SER A 123 23.14 61.82 -23.57
N TYR A 124 21.91 61.66 -24.07
CA TYR A 124 21.48 62.45 -25.25
C TYR A 124 21.07 63.90 -24.95
N GLU A 125 20.66 64.24 -23.72
CA GLU A 125 20.36 65.63 -23.34
C GLU A 125 21.62 66.45 -23.00
N SER A 126 22.71 65.79 -22.54
CA SER A 126 23.96 66.48 -22.22
C SER A 126 24.68 67.05 -23.46
N PHE A 127 24.32 66.63 -24.68
CA PHE A 127 24.89 67.15 -25.92
C PHE A 127 24.10 68.31 -26.53
N THR A 128 22.90 68.63 -26.04
CA THR A 128 22.01 69.64 -26.65
C THR A 128 21.81 70.91 -25.82
N CYS A 129 22.25 70.95 -24.55
CA CYS A 129 22.07 72.12 -23.66
C CYS A 129 23.38 72.81 -23.21
N SER A 130 24.30 73.08 -24.15
CA SER A 130 25.45 73.98 -23.92
C SER A 130 25.60 75.07 -24.99
N SER A 131 24.54 75.39 -25.73
CA SER A 131 24.58 76.42 -26.79
C SER A 131 23.33 77.31 -26.71
N SER A 132 23.11 77.97 -25.58
CA SER A 132 22.14 79.08 -25.50
C SER A 132 22.82 80.35 -25.01
N GLU A 133 23.88 80.77 -25.71
CA GLU A 133 24.39 82.14 -25.57
C GLU A 133 25.08 82.58 -26.86
N PHE A 134 24.28 82.76 -27.92
CA PHE A 134 24.69 83.59 -29.05
C PHE A 134 23.61 84.65 -29.27
N PRO A 135 23.99 85.95 -29.35
CA PRO A 135 23.04 87.03 -29.58
C PRO A 135 22.45 86.91 -31.00
N PRO A 136 21.27 87.49 -31.27
CA PRO A 136 20.68 87.44 -32.59
C PRO A 136 21.51 88.31 -33.52
N ASP A 137 22.44 87.72 -34.27
CA ASP A 137 23.05 88.39 -35.40
C ASP A 137 22.21 88.18 -36.65
N ASN A 138 21.82 89.30 -37.20
CA ASN A 138 20.88 89.49 -38.27
C ASN A 138 21.70 89.59 -39.55
N GLY A 139 21.77 88.53 -40.35
CA GLY A 139 22.29 88.66 -41.71
C GLY A 139 22.84 87.39 -42.34
N SER A 140 22.13 86.92 -43.37
CA SER A 140 22.64 86.14 -44.50
C SER A 140 23.34 84.81 -44.21
N SER A 141 22.76 83.71 -44.67
CA SER A 141 23.47 82.80 -45.58
C SER A 141 22.51 81.83 -46.24
N ASP A 142 22.49 81.91 -47.57
CA ASP A 142 21.89 80.98 -48.53
C ASP A 142 22.52 79.59 -48.41
N THR A 143 21.71 78.54 -48.23
CA THR A 143 22.13 77.17 -48.53
C THR A 143 21.04 76.45 -49.32
N SER A 144 20.82 76.90 -50.56
CA SER A 144 20.12 76.11 -51.57
C SER A 144 21.02 74.95 -52.01
N LEU A 145 20.62 73.71 -51.71
CA LEU A 145 21.20 72.51 -52.32
C LEU A 145 20.18 71.88 -53.28
N LYS A 146 20.52 71.90 -54.58
CA LYS A 146 19.73 71.35 -55.69
C LYS A 146 20.00 69.84 -55.79
N LEU A 147 19.03 69.01 -55.38
CA LEU A 147 19.11 67.56 -55.55
C LEU A 147 18.92 67.21 -57.03
N GLY A 148 20.00 66.72 -57.66
CA GLY A 148 19.95 66.15 -59.00
C GLY A 148 19.20 64.82 -58.97
N LEU A 149 18.07 64.75 -59.68
CA LEU A 149 17.41 63.48 -59.98
C LEU A 149 18.18 62.79 -61.10
N SER A 150 18.86 61.70 -60.78
CA SER A 150 19.31 60.73 -61.79
C SER A 150 18.13 59.85 -62.15
N LEU A 151 17.42 60.23 -63.20
CA LEU A 151 16.53 59.34 -63.94
C LEU A 151 17.39 58.58 -64.95
N PHE A 152 17.64 57.29 -64.73
CA PHE A 152 18.12 56.39 -65.79
C PHE A 152 17.49 55.01 -65.64
N GLU A 153 16.59 54.75 -66.60
CA GLU A 153 16.32 53.55 -67.39
C GLU A 153 16.59 52.15 -66.81
#